data_AF-A0AAV8Z6C6-F1
#
_entry.id   AF-A0AAV8Z6C6-F1
#
_cell.length_a   1.000
_cell.length_b   1.000
_cell.length_c   1.000
_cell.angle_alpha   90.00
_cell.angle_beta   90.00
_cell.angle_gamma   90.00
#
_symmetry.space_group_name_H-M   'P 1'
#
loop_
_entity.id
_entity.type
_entity.pdbx_description
1 polymer ?
#
loop_
_entity_poly.entity_id
_entity_poly.type
_entity_poly.pdbx_seq_one_letter_code
_entity_poly.pdbx_strand_id
1 'polypeptide(L)'
;MLVHSRKAVGTLRPLDKKNSEFAVLYPRDKRIPILRIPAINWPNSFKNNPKQYEKILFVAKIIDWTVPNYALGVLTENLGLSGDLRVESISILREYCLDVTPFGPEVAEYLPKSNDIPQKELEYREDIREGMCVYNRSCNS
;
A
#
# COMPACT_ATOMS: atom_id res chain seq x y z
N MET A 1 6.54 12.73 15.70
CA MET A 1 5.89 11.48 16.16
C MET A 1 5.27 10.82 14.94
N LEU A 2 5.81 9.70 14.46
CA LEU A 2 5.24 8.99 13.30
C LEU A 2 3.92 8.34 13.72
N VAL A 3 2.80 8.86 13.22
CA VAL A 3 1.47 8.32 13.46
C VAL A 3 1.26 7.14 12.52
N HIS A 4 0.93 5.97 13.06
CA HIS A 4 0.67 4.77 12.26
C HIS A 4 -0.61 4.94 11.42
N SER A 5 -0.59 4.45 10.18
CA SER A 5 -1.67 4.60 9.19
C SER A 5 -2.94 3.81 9.49
N ARG A 6 -2.89 2.95 10.53
CA ARG A 6 -3.95 2.00 10.92
C ARG A 6 -4.32 1.00 9.81
N LYS A 7 -3.46 0.83 8.79
CA LYS A 7 -3.59 -0.23 7.80
C LYS A 7 -2.68 -1.40 8.14
N ALA A 8 -3.10 -2.59 7.74
CA ALA A 8 -2.36 -3.82 7.97
C ALA A 8 -2.53 -4.74 6.77
N VAL A 9 -1.48 -5.47 6.39
CA VAL A 9 -1.60 -6.58 5.44
C VAL A 9 -1.58 -7.89 6.19
N GLY A 10 -2.50 -8.80 5.87
CA GLY A 10 -2.62 -10.08 6.54
C GLY A 10 -3.49 -11.08 5.80
N THR A 11 -3.65 -12.26 6.40
CA THR A 11 -4.50 -13.34 5.87
C THR A 11 -5.77 -13.48 6.72
N LEU A 12 -6.87 -13.84 6.07
CA LEU A 12 -8.17 -13.97 6.72
C LEU A 12 -8.43 -15.44 7.08
N ARG A 13 -8.83 -15.70 8.32
CA ARG A 13 -9.16 -17.04 8.83
C ARG A 13 -10.52 -17.04 9.52
N PRO A 14 -11.26 -18.17 9.46
CA PRO A 14 -12.51 -18.30 10.20
C PRO A 14 -12.21 -18.37 11.70
N LEU A 15 -13.17 -17.94 12.53
CA LEU A 15 -13.10 -18.17 13.97
C LEU A 15 -13.63 -19.58 14.27
N ASP A 16 -12.98 -20.32 15.18
CA ASP A 16 -13.32 -21.71 15.51
C ASP A 16 -14.74 -21.90 16.10
N LYS A 17 -15.40 -20.81 16.52
CA LYS A 17 -16.78 -20.85 17.00
C LYS A 17 -17.76 -20.98 15.82
N LYS A 18 -18.53 -22.08 15.82
CA LYS A 18 -19.67 -22.27 14.90
C LYS A 18 -20.59 -21.03 14.96
N ASN A 19 -20.94 -20.48 13.79
CA ASN A 19 -21.75 -19.26 13.61
C ASN A 19 -21.16 -17.95 14.15
N SER A 20 -19.83 -17.83 14.22
CA SER A 20 -19.21 -16.52 14.47
C SER A 20 -19.57 -15.51 13.38
N GLU A 21 -20.08 -14.34 13.78
CA GLU A 21 -20.30 -13.19 12.89
C GLU A 21 -18.99 -12.48 12.49
N PHE A 22 -17.86 -12.96 13.04
CA PHE A 22 -16.53 -12.40 12.81
C PHE A 22 -15.55 -13.43 12.27
N ALA A 23 -14.76 -12.99 11.30
CA ALA A 23 -13.54 -13.64 10.86
C ALA A 23 -12.35 -12.90 11.47
N VAL A 24 -11.19 -13.55 11.49
CA VAL A 24 -9.98 -13.02 12.10
C VAL A 24 -8.96 -12.78 11.01
N LEU A 25 -8.51 -11.53 10.88
CA LEU A 25 -7.36 -11.22 10.05
C LEU A 25 -6.11 -11.22 10.91
N TYR A 26 -5.12 -11.98 10.47
CA TYR A 26 -3.80 -12.07 11.09
C TYR A 26 -2.82 -11.17 10.32
N PRO A 27 -2.46 -9.99 10.87
CA PRO A 27 -1.44 -9.14 10.26
C PRO A 27 -0.11 -9.86 10.16
N ARG A 28 0.68 -9.53 9.13
CA ARG A 28 2.08 -9.97 9.03
C ARG A 28 2.97 -9.22 10.01
N ASP A 29 2.74 -7.91 10.17
CA ASP A 29 3.40 -7.13 11.20
C ASP A 29 2.84 -7.47 12.58
N LYS A 30 3.65 -8.14 13.39
CA LYS A 30 3.30 -8.58 14.75
C LYS A 30 3.08 -7.42 15.74
N ARG A 31 3.47 -6.19 15.37
CA ARG A 31 3.21 -4.97 16.17
C ARG A 31 1.76 -4.52 16.06
N ILE A 32 1.04 -4.97 15.03
CA ILE A 32 -0.37 -4.67 14.80
C ILE A 32 -1.21 -5.74 15.49
N PRO A 33 -2.25 -5.36 16.27
CA PRO A 33 -3.14 -6.34 16.88
C PRO A 33 -3.89 -7.14 15.82
N ILE A 34 -4.27 -8.36 16.18
CA ILE A 34 -5.14 -9.19 15.37
C ILE A 34 -6.50 -8.48 15.19
N LEU A 35 -7.05 -8.51 13.97
CA LEU A 35 -8.29 -7.80 13.65
C LEU A 35 -9.48 -8.75 13.56
N ARG A 36 -10.61 -8.36 14.14
CA ARG A 36 -11.92 -8.97 13.88
C ARG A 36 -12.60 -8.25 12.74
N ILE A 37 -12.99 -9.00 11.72
CA ILE A 37 -13.65 -8.51 10.52
C ILE A 37 -15.11 -9.00 10.54
N PRO A 38 -16.10 -8.09 10.57
CA PRO A 38 -17.52 -8.45 10.52
C PRO A 38 -17.90 -9.16 9.22
N ALA A 39 -18.91 -10.03 9.27
CA ALA A 39 -19.39 -10.81 8.12
C ALA A 39 -19.79 -9.96 6.90
N ILE A 40 -20.32 -8.76 7.12
CA ILE A 40 -20.67 -7.80 6.05
C ILE A 40 -19.44 -7.34 5.23
N ASN A 41 -18.24 -7.45 5.80
CA ASN A 41 -16.98 -7.07 5.13
C ASN A 41 -16.21 -8.28 4.59
N TRP A 42 -16.77 -9.49 4.64
CA TRP A 42 -16.10 -10.66 4.09
C TRP A 42 -16.20 -10.67 2.55
N PRO A 43 -15.22 -11.30 1.87
CA PRO A 43 -15.41 -11.70 0.48
C PRO A 43 -16.61 -12.65 0.34
N ASN A 44 -17.42 -12.48 -0.70
CA ASN A 44 -18.67 -13.25 -0.90
C ASN A 44 -18.51 -14.77 -0.77
N SER A 45 -17.36 -15.33 -1.20
CA SER A 45 -17.11 -16.78 -1.17
C SER A 45 -16.37 -17.26 0.10
N PHE A 46 -16.06 -16.38 1.05
CA PHE A 46 -15.31 -16.71 2.27
C PHE A 46 -16.03 -17.72 3.15
N LYS A 47 -17.35 -17.56 3.34
CA LYS A 47 -18.15 -18.46 4.19
C LYS A 47 -18.15 -19.90 3.67
N ASN A 48 -18.12 -20.08 2.35
CA ASN A 48 -18.17 -21.40 1.73
C ASN A 48 -16.80 -22.08 1.73
N ASN A 49 -15.73 -21.31 1.45
CA ASN A 49 -14.38 -21.84 1.26
C ASN A 49 -13.32 -21.07 2.07
N PRO A 50 -13.38 -21.05 3.42
CA PRO A 50 -12.48 -20.20 4.21
C PRO A 50 -10.99 -20.56 4.04
N LYS A 51 -10.67 -21.84 3.83
CA LYS A 51 -9.28 -22.33 3.67
C LYS A 51 -8.54 -21.69 2.50
N GLN A 52 -9.22 -21.32 1.41
CA GLN A 52 -8.55 -20.72 0.25
C GLN A 52 -7.98 -19.32 0.58
N TYR A 53 -8.60 -18.64 1.54
CA TYR A 53 -8.26 -17.28 1.94
C TYR A 53 -7.08 -17.21 2.92
N GLU A 54 -6.65 -18.34 3.47
CA GLU A 54 -5.44 -18.42 4.29
C GLU A 54 -4.16 -18.14 3.49
N LYS A 55 -4.22 -18.29 2.16
CA LYS A 55 -3.13 -17.99 1.23
C LYS A 55 -3.30 -16.65 0.52
N ILE A 56 -4.39 -15.92 0.78
CA ILE A 56 -4.68 -14.64 0.12
C ILE A 56 -4.34 -13.50 1.06
N LEU A 57 -3.56 -12.54 0.58
CA LEU A 57 -3.22 -11.32 1.29
C LEU A 57 -4.31 -10.27 1.08
N PHE A 58 -4.74 -9.69 2.19
CA PHE A 58 -5.70 -8.59 2.23
C PHE A 58 -5.09 -7.38 2.91
N VAL A 59 -5.51 -6.20 2.47
CA VAL A 59 -5.33 -4.96 3.24
C VAL A 59 -6.56 -4.79 4.12
N ALA A 60 -6.33 -4.56 5.41
CA ALA A 60 -7.35 -4.20 6.37
C ALA A 60 -7.05 -2.86 7.03
N LYS A 61 -8.08 -2.16 7.46
CA LYS A 61 -7.99 -0.92 8.23
C LYS A 61 -8.60 -1.13 9.62
N ILE A 62 -7.88 -0.71 10.64
CA ILE A 62 -8.39 -0.65 12.02
C ILE A 62 -9.40 0.51 12.10
N ILE A 63 -10.63 0.18 12.49
CA ILE A 63 -11.70 1.17 12.73
C ILE A 63 -11.73 1.55 14.20
N ASP A 64 -11.70 0.56 15.08
CA ASP A 64 -11.83 0.74 16.52
C ASP A 64 -10.98 -0.28 17.27
N TRP A 65 -10.61 0.05 18.52
CA TRP A 65 -9.83 -0.83 19.38
C TRP A 65 -10.26 -0.67 20.84
N THR A 66 -11.49 -1.07 21.12
CA THR A 66 -12.10 -1.03 22.45
C THR A 66 -11.66 -2.18 23.36
N VAL A 67 -11.35 -3.36 22.79
CA VAL A 67 -10.92 -4.55 23.55
C VAL A 67 -9.42 -4.81 23.32
N PRO A 68 -8.58 -4.97 24.36
CA PRO A 68 -7.13 -5.07 24.18
C PRO A 68 -6.69 -6.20 23.24
N ASN A 69 -7.35 -7.34 23.30
CA ASN A 69 -6.93 -8.56 22.58
C ASN A 69 -7.18 -8.53 21.07
N TYR A 70 -8.17 -7.75 20.61
CA TYR A 70 -8.54 -7.70 19.19
C TYR A 70 -9.00 -6.31 18.81
N ALA A 71 -8.49 -5.79 17.70
CA ALA A 71 -9.01 -4.58 17.09
C ALA A 71 -10.19 -4.92 16.16
N LEU A 72 -11.13 -3.98 15.99
CA LEU A 72 -12.17 -4.07 14.98
C LEU A 72 -11.62 -3.48 13.67
N GLY A 73 -11.82 -4.20 12.56
CA GLY A 73 -11.37 -3.73 11.26
C GLY A 73 -12.28 -4.09 10.11
N VAL A 74 -11.92 -3.54 8.95
CA VAL A 74 -12.58 -3.82 7.67
C VAL A 74 -11.54 -4.14 6.60
N LEU A 75 -11.90 -5.04 5.70
CA LEU A 75 -11.09 -5.31 4.51
C LEU A 75 -11.30 -4.17 3.51
N THR A 76 -10.20 -3.63 2.99
CA THR A 76 -10.23 -2.56 1.99
C THR A 76 -9.80 -3.04 0.62
N GLU A 77 -8.94 -4.06 0.54
CA GLU A 77 -8.37 -4.53 -0.72
C GLU A 77 -8.01 -6.02 -0.63
N ASN A 78 -8.18 -6.76 -1.71
CA ASN A 78 -7.65 -8.11 -1.90
C ASN A 78 -6.43 -8.01 -2.81
N LEU A 79 -5.24 -8.29 -2.29
CA LEU A 79 -3.99 -8.18 -3.04
C LEU A 79 -3.72 -9.41 -3.89
N GLY A 80 -4.19 -10.58 -3.48
CA GLY A 80 -3.99 -11.84 -4.20
C GLY A 80 -3.19 -12.88 -3.39
N LEU A 81 -2.63 -13.87 -4.09
CA LEU A 81 -1.96 -15.01 -3.46
C LEU A 81 -0.61 -14.60 -2.86
N SER A 82 -0.37 -14.97 -1.59
CA SER A 82 0.93 -14.80 -0.95
C SER A 82 1.99 -15.65 -1.67
N GLY A 83 3.21 -15.10 -1.76
CA GLY A 83 4.33 -15.70 -2.49
C GLY A 83 4.43 -15.29 -3.96
N ASP A 84 3.39 -14.70 -4.56
CA ASP A 84 3.54 -14.03 -5.86
C ASP A 84 4.36 -12.74 -5.68
N LEU A 85 5.42 -12.58 -6.47
CA LEU A 85 6.36 -11.46 -6.34
C LEU A 85 5.67 -10.09 -6.43
N ARG A 86 4.68 -9.94 -7.33
CA ARG A 86 3.98 -8.67 -7.50
C ARG A 86 3.08 -8.39 -6.30
N VAL A 87 2.38 -9.42 -5.81
CA VAL A 87 1.53 -9.32 -4.61
C VAL A 87 2.38 -8.97 -3.38
N GLU A 88 3.53 -9.61 -3.19
CA GLU A 88 4.44 -9.30 -2.09
C GLU A 88 5.00 -7.87 -2.22
N SER A 89 5.38 -7.44 -3.42
CA SER A 89 5.88 -6.08 -3.65
C SER A 89 4.83 -5.01 -3.31
N ILE A 90 3.61 -5.15 -3.83
CA ILE A 90 2.52 -4.20 -3.54
C ILE A 90 2.10 -4.27 -2.07
N SER A 91 2.19 -5.43 -1.43
CA SER A 91 1.86 -5.58 -0.02
C SER A 91 2.75 -4.73 0.88
N ILE A 92 4.05 -4.66 0.59
CA ILE A 92 5.00 -3.80 1.31
C ILE A 92 4.59 -2.34 1.14
N LEU A 93 4.32 -1.91 -0.10
CA LEU A 93 3.90 -0.54 -0.39
C LEU A 93 2.62 -0.16 0.39
N ARG A 94 1.63 -1.05 0.43
CA ARG A 94 0.38 -0.83 1.17
C ARG A 94 0.59 -0.77 2.69
N GLU A 95 1.47 -1.61 3.22
CA GLU A 95 1.82 -1.65 4.66
C GLU A 95 2.44 -0.34 5.12
N TYR A 96 3.33 0.26 4.31
CA TYR A 96 3.91 1.58 4.54
C TYR A 96 3.05 2.76 4.06
N CYS A 97 1.85 2.49 3.55
CA CYS A 97 0.94 3.50 3.00
C CYS A 97 1.57 4.40 1.94
N LEU A 98 2.40 3.80 1.09
CA LEU A 98 2.94 4.42 -0.09
C LEU A 98 1.88 4.39 -1.20
N ASP A 99 1.55 5.57 -1.71
CA ASP A 99 0.68 5.69 -2.87
C ASP A 99 1.51 5.46 -4.14
N VAL A 100 1.10 4.45 -4.91
CA VAL A 100 1.70 4.09 -6.20
C VAL A 100 0.70 4.24 -7.34
N THR A 101 -0.41 4.92 -7.07
CA THR A 101 -1.38 5.26 -8.10
C THR A 101 -0.69 6.18 -9.12
N PRO A 102 -0.71 5.83 -10.42
CA PRO A 102 -0.20 6.72 -11.44
C PRO A 102 -0.89 8.08 -11.37
N PHE A 103 -0.14 9.14 -11.63
CA PHE A 103 -0.72 10.49 -11.70
C PHE A 103 -1.85 10.54 -12.73
N GLY A 104 -2.93 11.23 -12.38
CA GLY A 104 -4.03 11.46 -13.30
C GLY A 104 -3.65 12.43 -14.42
N PRO A 105 -4.45 12.49 -15.50
CA PRO A 105 -4.17 13.34 -16.65
C PRO A 105 -4.13 14.84 -16.30
N GLU A 106 -4.79 15.26 -15.23
CA GLU A 106 -4.76 16.64 -14.73
C GLU A 106 -3.35 17.11 -14.37
N VAL A 107 -2.48 16.20 -13.92
CA VAL A 107 -1.09 16.54 -13.58
C VAL A 107 -0.29 16.88 -14.84
N ALA A 108 -0.66 16.31 -15.99
CA ALA A 108 0.01 16.56 -17.25
C ALA A 108 -0.13 18.01 -17.72
N GLU A 109 -1.19 18.72 -17.30
CA GLU A 109 -1.38 20.14 -17.64
C GLU A 109 -0.31 21.05 -17.01
N TYR A 110 0.25 20.64 -15.88
CA TYR A 110 1.32 21.36 -15.17
C TYR A 110 2.71 21.02 -15.68
N LEU A 111 2.84 20.02 -16.56
CA LEU A 111 4.14 19.68 -17.13
C LEU A 111 4.57 20.76 -18.14
N PRO A 112 5.87 21.07 -18.22
CA PRO A 112 6.39 21.96 -19.25
C PRO A 112 6.01 21.46 -20.64
N LYS A 113 5.44 22.34 -21.47
CA LYS A 113 5.04 22.02 -22.84
C LYS A 113 6.22 21.92 -23.81
N SER A 114 7.35 22.53 -23.45
CA SER A 114 8.61 22.45 -24.19
C SER A 114 9.75 22.08 -23.24
N ASN A 115 10.73 21.38 -23.79
CA ASN A 115 12.00 21.07 -23.12
C ASN A 115 13.06 22.17 -23.35
N ASP A 116 12.75 23.19 -24.16
CA ASP A 116 13.65 24.30 -24.41
C ASP A 116 13.75 25.22 -23.19
N ILE A 117 14.96 25.69 -22.88
CA ILE A 117 15.20 26.65 -21.81
C ILE A 117 14.93 28.06 -22.36
N PRO A 118 13.94 28.82 -21.83
CA PRO A 118 13.68 30.19 -22.28
C PRO A 118 14.88 31.12 -22.05
N GLN A 119 15.14 32.07 -22.95
CA GLN A 119 16.29 32.99 -22.84
C GLN A 119 16.31 33.79 -21.52
N LYS A 120 15.14 34.22 -21.04
CA LYS A 120 14.99 34.88 -19.74
C LYS A 120 15.54 34.07 -18.55
N GLU A 121 15.51 32.73 -18.65
CA GLU A 121 16.05 31.85 -17.61
C GLU A 121 17.58 31.86 -17.62
N LEU A 122 18.20 32.13 -18.77
CA LEU A 122 19.65 32.22 -18.92
C LEU A 122 20.20 33.59 -18.45
N GLU A 123 19.36 34.63 -18.41
CA GLU A 123 19.80 35.98 -18.03
C GLU A 123 20.23 36.10 -16.56
N TYR A 124 19.63 35.30 -15.66
CA TYR A 124 19.94 35.35 -14.23
C TYR A 124 20.71 34.12 -13.72
N ARG A 125 20.83 33.07 -14.55
CA ARG A 125 21.60 31.86 -14.22
C ARG A 125 23.05 32.03 -14.69
N GLU A 126 23.99 31.48 -13.94
CA GLU A 126 25.37 31.36 -14.39
C GLU A 126 25.48 30.29 -15.49
N ASP A 127 26.00 30.67 -16.65
CA ASP A 127 26.19 29.76 -17.77
C ASP A 127 27.58 29.10 -17.73
N ILE A 128 27.59 27.82 -17.32
CA ILE A 128 28.82 27.04 -17.18
C ILE A 128 29.11 26.12 -18.37
N ARG A 129 28.32 26.20 -19.46
CA ARG A 129 28.37 25.24 -20.59
C ARG A 129 29.72 25.22 -21.33
N GLU A 130 30.40 26.35 -21.43
CA GLU A 130 31.70 26.47 -22.13
C GLU A 130 32.91 26.51 -21.18
N GLY A 131 32.69 26.76 -19.89
CA GLY A 131 33.74 27.03 -18.91
C GLY A 131 34.04 25.90 -17.92
N MET A 132 33.18 24.89 -17.82
CA MET A 132 33.33 23.79 -16.86
C MET A 132 33.12 22.43 -17.51
N CYS A 133 33.99 21.47 -17.15
CA CYS A 133 33.82 20.07 -17.55
C CYS A 133 32.97 19.33 -16.50
N VAL A 134 31.66 19.24 -16.74
CA VAL A 134 30.72 18.48 -15.91
C VAL A 134 30.46 17.12 -16.56
N TYR A 135 30.72 16.03 -15.83
CA TYR A 135 30.43 14.68 -16.28
C TYR A 135 29.70 13.90 -15.19
N ASN A 136 28.69 13.13 -15.60
CA ASN A 136 28.03 12.16 -14.74
C ASN A 136 28.68 10.80 -14.95
N ARG A 137 29.07 10.13 -13.85
CA ARG A 137 29.52 8.75 -13.92
C ARG A 137 28.32 7.83 -13.78
N SER A 138 27.78 7.37 -14.90
CA SER A 138 26.82 6.28 -14.89
C SER A 138 27.54 4.97 -14.54
N CYS A 139 27.14 4.34 -13.43
CA CYS A 139 27.47 2.94 -13.19
C CYS A 139 26.59 2.11 -14.13
N ASN A 140 27.18 1.54 -15.19
CA ASN A 140 26.53 0.47 -15.93
C ASN A 140 26.53 -0.76 -15.01
N SER A 141 25.40 -1.02 -14.37
CA SER A 141 25.06 -2.28 -13.70
C SER A 141 24.55 -3.29 -14.71
#